data_AF-A0A1Z2TLQ6-F1
#
_entry.id   AF-A0A1Z2TLQ6-F1
#
_cell.length_a   1.000
_cell.length_b   1.000
_cell.length_c   1.000
_cell.angle_alpha   90.00
_cell.angle_beta   90.00
_cell.angle_gamma   90.00
#
_symmetry.space_group_name_H-M   'P 1'
#
loop_
_entity.id
_entity.type
_entity.pdbx_description
1 polymer ?
#
loop_
_entity_poly.entity_id
_entity_poly.type
_entity_poly.pdbx_seq_one_letter_code
_entity_poly.pdbx_strand_id
1 'polypeptide(L)'
;MQLPDKQPLIENVVVTSAGELKGLIEEGLSKGNGAFLKIFAKDSSGKYYLTILLDRSKILAAECLLVDKKQDLSGEEAISVLKSLIGKPMVVDVYDLDELEIKLSIADNVDVYVQTPKIPLKELLGEAEEGPPAREEMKATATAAVAKSEVPATLPVVEKVKAEAKVEETAEEKPEAVPEPKPAPAPVEEKPAPAGKPEVVVNLSGGSVPEKAFQVYAEDLLKEAKRIKGLRINKIEFDANVGEGVVYLNVHIYGNSDGSARDIEIAEKRMLHAVSKYAPVLLREAEIKPIVKDVSIVIDGQEVKPQEIVDRDKKKTGNVTKDGRISLAVLEDVWPYFSAYARTVVTEIESAGIRVKKAYFDVKGRREFEINLSMVAEAGMTKEAVERIARDVLTRHARELGRSLKRYITVHNIDVEILAPAVTSKTTKETVVTSSKAAEVLAKKELLEKEVEQLLKQAGIDELAPFTEEKKKEAEEAMLKGRIEPAIETLKTRIHAEMKMIPRVTFKWLKLNHEIKDSTIQLDIEASFLREETGGLFGSFSGVSDSKIKKDIEDAIRRILKEVSKEYSIRIELRRLNIIIR
;
A
#
# COMPACT_ATOMS: atom_id res chain seq x y z
N MET A 1 3.44 -17.23 -9.80
CA MET A 1 3.68 -16.57 -11.10
C MET A 1 3.68 -15.07 -10.89
N GLN A 2 4.40 -14.30 -11.72
CA GLN A 2 4.25 -12.85 -11.77
C GLN A 2 2.81 -12.49 -12.18
N LEU A 3 2.23 -11.53 -11.48
CA LEU A 3 0.84 -11.10 -11.66
C LEU A 3 0.75 -9.97 -12.70
N PRO A 4 -0.35 -9.88 -13.45
CA PRO A 4 -0.69 -8.67 -14.20
C PRO A 4 -0.84 -7.46 -13.26
N ASP A 5 -0.37 -6.29 -13.67
CA ASP A 5 -0.61 -4.99 -13.00
C ASP A 5 -2.07 -4.51 -13.21
N LYS A 6 -3.04 -5.37 -12.87
CA LYS A 6 -4.48 -5.19 -13.10
C LYS A 6 -5.25 -5.45 -11.80
N GLN A 7 -6.39 -4.78 -11.62
CA GLN A 7 -7.30 -5.12 -10.51
C GLN A 7 -8.01 -6.45 -10.79
N PRO A 8 -8.33 -7.24 -9.75
CA PRO A 8 -9.16 -8.43 -9.93
C PRO A 8 -10.56 -8.03 -10.42
N LEU A 9 -11.08 -8.79 -11.38
CA LEU A 9 -12.48 -8.75 -11.79
C LEU A 9 -13.40 -9.21 -10.63
N ILE A 10 -12.93 -10.23 -9.90
CA ILE A 10 -13.60 -10.88 -8.78
C ILE A 10 -12.54 -11.17 -7.73
N GLU A 11 -12.75 -10.78 -6.47
CA GLU A 11 -11.76 -10.91 -5.38
C GLU A 11 -12.36 -11.65 -4.17
N ASN A 12 -11.57 -12.51 -3.53
CA ASN A 12 -11.91 -13.26 -2.32
C ASN A 12 -13.21 -14.10 -2.37
N VAL A 13 -13.66 -14.55 -3.55
CA VAL A 13 -14.89 -15.36 -3.63
C VAL A 13 -14.62 -16.77 -3.10
N VAL A 14 -15.47 -17.21 -2.16
CA VAL A 14 -15.44 -18.58 -1.63
C VAL A 14 -16.16 -19.50 -2.60
N VAL A 15 -15.42 -20.44 -3.15
CA VAL A 15 -15.90 -21.52 -4.03
C VAL A 15 -15.97 -22.80 -3.22
N THR A 16 -17.11 -23.49 -3.29
CA THR A 16 -17.38 -24.75 -2.59
C THR A 16 -17.61 -25.92 -3.54
N SER A 17 -18.10 -25.67 -4.76
CA SER A 17 -18.37 -26.69 -5.78
C SER A 17 -17.49 -26.55 -7.03
N ALA A 18 -17.39 -27.63 -7.82
CA ALA A 18 -16.76 -27.59 -9.13
C ALA A 18 -17.52 -26.69 -10.14
N GLY A 19 -18.86 -26.61 -9.99
CA GLY A 19 -19.71 -25.74 -10.80
C GLY A 19 -19.45 -24.25 -10.54
N GLU A 20 -19.29 -23.85 -9.28
CA GLU A 20 -18.90 -22.47 -8.91
C GLU A 20 -17.53 -22.10 -9.50
N LEU A 21 -16.52 -22.98 -9.40
CA LEU A 21 -15.20 -22.73 -9.98
C LEU A 21 -15.28 -22.53 -11.50
N LYS A 22 -16.07 -23.38 -12.17
CA LYS A 22 -16.32 -23.29 -13.61
C LYS A 22 -17.02 -21.98 -13.98
N GLY A 23 -18.04 -21.58 -13.23
CA GLY A 23 -18.77 -20.32 -13.46
C GLY A 23 -17.87 -19.09 -13.37
N LEU A 24 -16.99 -19.03 -12.35
CA LEU A 24 -16.00 -17.95 -12.22
C LEU A 24 -15.00 -17.91 -13.38
N ILE A 25 -14.56 -19.08 -13.86
CA ILE A 25 -13.67 -19.18 -15.03
C ILE A 25 -14.40 -18.73 -16.30
N GLU A 26 -15.64 -19.16 -16.52
CA GLU A 26 -16.46 -18.76 -17.66
C GLU A 26 -16.78 -17.25 -17.62
N GLU A 27 -16.99 -16.64 -16.45
CA GLU A 27 -17.17 -15.19 -16.34
C GLU A 27 -15.90 -14.42 -16.73
N GLY A 28 -14.73 -14.80 -16.20
CA GLY A 28 -13.46 -14.17 -16.59
C GLY A 28 -13.17 -14.29 -18.09
N LEU A 29 -13.41 -15.46 -18.68
CA LEU A 29 -13.25 -15.72 -20.11
C LEU A 29 -14.34 -15.08 -21.01
N SER A 30 -15.46 -14.64 -20.42
CA SER A 30 -16.51 -13.90 -21.13
C SER A 30 -16.18 -12.42 -21.31
N LYS A 31 -15.44 -11.84 -20.34
CA LYS A 31 -15.04 -10.42 -20.34
C LYS A 31 -13.68 -10.21 -21.01
N GLY A 32 -12.75 -11.16 -20.89
CA GLY A 32 -11.44 -11.14 -21.55
C GLY A 32 -11.30 -12.08 -22.75
N ASN A 33 -10.09 -12.19 -23.27
CA ASN A 33 -9.65 -13.24 -24.21
C ASN A 33 -8.97 -14.44 -23.50
N GLY A 34 -8.69 -14.28 -22.20
CA GLY A 34 -8.11 -15.26 -21.29
C GLY A 34 -8.41 -14.85 -19.85
N ALA A 35 -7.90 -15.61 -18.89
CA ALA A 35 -8.07 -15.32 -17.47
C ALA A 35 -6.82 -15.72 -16.66
N PHE A 36 -6.54 -14.98 -15.60
CA PHE A 36 -5.60 -15.38 -14.55
C PHE A 36 -6.41 -15.67 -13.27
N LEU A 37 -6.10 -16.78 -12.62
CA LEU A 37 -6.68 -17.15 -11.32
C LEU A 37 -5.61 -17.11 -10.24
N LYS A 38 -5.97 -16.60 -9.06
CA LYS A 38 -5.34 -17.01 -7.80
C LYS A 38 -6.32 -17.94 -7.08
N ILE A 39 -5.82 -19.05 -6.54
CA ILE A 39 -6.62 -19.96 -5.72
C ILE A 39 -5.88 -20.21 -4.41
N PHE A 40 -6.47 -19.82 -3.28
CA PHE A 40 -6.03 -20.26 -1.96
C PHE A 40 -6.94 -21.40 -1.47
N ALA A 41 -6.35 -22.57 -1.26
CA ALA A 41 -7.07 -23.76 -0.82
C ALA A 41 -6.39 -24.41 0.39
N LYS A 42 -7.15 -25.19 1.15
CA LYS A 42 -6.63 -25.94 2.30
C LYS A 42 -7.35 -27.28 2.42
N ASP A 43 -6.60 -28.35 2.68
CA ASP A 43 -7.16 -29.63 3.10
C ASP A 43 -6.41 -30.22 4.32
N SER A 44 -6.43 -31.54 4.46
CA SER A 44 -5.75 -32.29 5.53
C SER A 44 -4.23 -32.42 5.32
N SER A 45 -3.74 -32.21 4.09
CA SER A 45 -2.34 -32.36 3.70
C SER A 45 -1.57 -31.02 3.72
N GLY A 46 -2.27 -29.89 3.59
CA GLY A 46 -1.70 -28.56 3.80
C GLY A 46 -2.54 -27.40 3.28
N LYS A 47 -1.92 -26.22 3.24
CA LYS A 47 -2.38 -25.02 2.54
C LYS A 47 -1.66 -24.88 1.19
N TYR A 48 -2.41 -24.51 0.18
CA TYR A 48 -1.97 -24.39 -1.21
C TYR A 48 -2.30 -22.99 -1.72
N TYR A 49 -1.35 -22.36 -2.40
CA TYR A 49 -1.56 -21.12 -3.14
C TYR A 49 -1.23 -21.37 -4.60
N LEU A 50 -2.25 -21.42 -5.46
CA LEU A 50 -2.09 -21.68 -6.89
C LEU A 50 -2.26 -20.40 -7.69
N THR A 51 -1.45 -20.24 -8.72
CA THR A 51 -1.63 -19.23 -9.77
C THR A 51 -1.74 -19.93 -11.12
N ILE A 52 -2.77 -19.59 -11.90
CA ILE A 52 -3.13 -20.31 -13.13
C ILE A 52 -3.45 -19.29 -14.22
N LEU A 53 -2.89 -19.46 -15.41
CA LEU A 53 -3.16 -18.67 -16.61
C LEU A 53 -3.91 -19.53 -17.64
N LEU A 54 -5.01 -19.00 -18.17
CA LEU A 54 -5.95 -19.68 -19.06
C LEU A 54 -6.18 -18.87 -20.35
N ASP A 55 -6.39 -19.56 -21.47
CA ASP A 55 -7.11 -19.00 -22.62
C ASP A 55 -8.54 -19.58 -22.70
N ARG A 56 -9.36 -19.13 -23.67
CA ARG A 56 -10.75 -19.62 -23.89
C ARG A 56 -10.89 -21.13 -24.16
N SER A 57 -9.79 -21.87 -24.32
CA SER A 57 -9.78 -23.29 -24.64
C SER A 57 -9.04 -24.16 -23.61
N LYS A 58 -7.94 -23.68 -23.02
CA LYS A 58 -6.97 -24.50 -22.29
C LYS A 58 -6.16 -23.74 -21.23
N ILE A 59 -5.51 -24.50 -20.36
CA ILE A 59 -4.48 -24.00 -19.43
C ILE A 59 -3.22 -23.62 -20.22
N LEU A 60 -2.65 -22.46 -19.92
CA LEU A 60 -1.40 -21.96 -20.49
C LEU A 60 -0.23 -22.15 -19.52
N ALA A 61 -0.39 -21.72 -18.27
CA ALA A 61 0.61 -21.84 -17.21
C ALA A 61 -0.05 -22.18 -15.86
N ALA A 62 0.59 -22.99 -15.03
CA ALA A 62 0.12 -23.29 -13.68
C ALA A 62 1.29 -23.45 -12.70
N GLU A 63 1.18 -22.84 -11.52
CA GLU A 63 2.14 -22.94 -10.43
C GLU A 63 1.40 -23.06 -9.09
N CYS A 64 1.97 -23.79 -8.13
CA CYS A 64 1.40 -24.07 -6.82
C CYS A 64 2.47 -24.03 -5.72
N LEU A 65 2.38 -23.04 -4.83
CA LEU A 65 3.17 -22.97 -3.59
C LEU A 65 2.46 -23.76 -2.47
N LEU A 66 3.12 -24.82 -1.98
CA LEU A 66 2.73 -25.51 -0.75
C LEU A 66 3.23 -24.70 0.46
N VAL A 67 2.37 -23.85 1.00
CA VAL A 67 2.72 -22.83 2.01
C VAL A 67 3.36 -23.45 3.26
N ASP A 68 2.85 -24.61 3.71
CA ASP A 68 3.35 -25.28 4.92
C ASP A 68 4.69 -26.01 4.72
N LYS A 69 5.06 -26.33 3.47
CA LYS A 69 6.37 -26.94 3.12
C LYS A 69 7.38 -25.96 2.54
N LYS A 70 6.93 -24.78 2.07
CA LYS A 70 7.69 -23.85 1.21
C LYS A 70 8.30 -24.54 -0.01
N GLN A 71 7.46 -25.34 -0.68
CA GLN A 71 7.80 -26.04 -1.91
C GLN A 71 6.93 -25.49 -3.04
N ASP A 72 7.58 -24.98 -4.06
CA ASP A 72 6.93 -24.55 -5.30
C ASP A 72 6.85 -25.74 -6.27
N LEU A 73 5.67 -25.95 -6.84
CA LEU A 73 5.39 -26.96 -7.86
C LEU A 73 4.91 -26.25 -9.13
N SER A 74 5.32 -26.71 -10.30
CA SER A 74 5.00 -26.08 -11.59
C SER A 74 4.43 -27.07 -12.58
N GLY A 75 3.63 -26.56 -13.53
CA GLY A 75 3.09 -27.32 -14.65
C GLY A 75 2.20 -28.49 -14.24
N GLU A 76 2.59 -29.71 -14.65
CA GLU A 76 1.76 -30.91 -14.45
C GLU A 76 1.53 -31.22 -12.97
N GLU A 77 2.53 -31.01 -12.10
CA GLU A 77 2.38 -31.22 -10.66
C GLU A 77 1.38 -30.22 -10.04
N ALA A 78 1.44 -28.96 -10.47
CA ALA A 78 0.49 -27.93 -10.04
C ALA A 78 -0.95 -28.22 -10.51
N ILE A 79 -1.12 -28.75 -11.73
CA ILE A 79 -2.45 -29.15 -12.25
C ILE A 79 -2.97 -30.41 -11.54
N SER A 80 -2.09 -31.37 -11.20
CA SER A 80 -2.46 -32.55 -10.40
C SER A 80 -2.98 -32.15 -9.02
N VAL A 81 -2.29 -31.23 -8.33
CA VAL A 81 -2.75 -30.63 -7.07
C VAL A 81 -4.08 -29.90 -7.27
N LEU A 82 -4.21 -29.05 -8.29
CA LEU A 82 -5.49 -28.37 -8.60
C LEU A 82 -6.64 -29.36 -8.78
N LYS A 83 -6.47 -30.45 -9.56
CA LYS A 83 -7.48 -31.48 -9.76
C LYS A 83 -7.90 -32.15 -8.44
N SER A 84 -6.97 -32.36 -7.52
CA SER A 84 -7.26 -32.89 -6.17
C SER A 84 -7.96 -31.89 -5.23
N LEU A 85 -8.08 -30.62 -5.62
CA LEU A 85 -8.70 -29.54 -4.83
C LEU A 85 -10.08 -29.13 -5.38
N ILE A 86 -10.40 -29.45 -6.64
CA ILE A 86 -11.73 -29.23 -7.23
C ILE A 86 -12.80 -29.93 -6.35
N GLY A 87 -13.86 -29.21 -6.00
CA GLY A 87 -14.90 -29.70 -5.08
C GLY A 87 -14.56 -29.62 -3.58
N LYS A 88 -13.42 -29.04 -3.21
CA LYS A 88 -13.13 -28.61 -1.82
C LYS A 88 -13.32 -27.09 -1.68
N PRO A 89 -13.66 -26.58 -0.47
CA PRO A 89 -13.70 -25.14 -0.22
C PRO A 89 -12.36 -24.44 -0.50
N MET A 90 -12.40 -23.43 -1.36
CA MET A 90 -11.25 -22.61 -1.76
C MET A 90 -11.67 -21.14 -1.90
N VAL A 91 -10.71 -20.22 -1.85
CA VAL A 91 -10.90 -18.78 -2.12
C VAL A 91 -10.26 -18.46 -3.45
N VAL A 92 -10.99 -17.79 -4.35
CA VAL A 92 -10.58 -17.51 -5.72
C VAL A 92 -10.60 -16.01 -6.01
N ASP A 93 -9.51 -15.50 -6.56
CA ASP A 93 -9.48 -14.22 -7.28
C ASP A 93 -9.43 -14.49 -8.78
N VAL A 94 -10.24 -13.79 -9.57
CA VAL A 94 -10.28 -13.87 -11.03
C VAL A 94 -9.84 -12.54 -11.62
N TYR A 95 -8.98 -12.59 -12.62
CA TYR A 95 -8.59 -11.46 -13.47
C TYR A 95 -8.93 -11.82 -14.91
N ASP A 96 -9.73 -11.00 -15.59
CA ASP A 96 -9.86 -11.07 -17.05
C ASP A 96 -8.55 -10.63 -17.71
N LEU A 97 -8.22 -11.18 -18.88
CA LEU A 97 -7.02 -10.78 -19.64
C LEU A 97 -7.31 -10.56 -21.12
N ASP A 98 -6.82 -9.45 -21.66
CA ASP A 98 -6.77 -9.19 -23.09
C ASP A 98 -5.63 -9.95 -23.80
N GLU A 99 -5.70 -10.07 -25.13
CA GLU A 99 -4.73 -10.85 -25.92
C GLU A 99 -3.27 -10.37 -25.73
N LEU A 100 -3.07 -9.07 -25.48
CA LEU A 100 -1.77 -8.49 -25.16
C LEU A 100 -1.33 -8.81 -23.72
N GLU A 101 -2.27 -8.79 -22.76
CA GLU A 101 -2.01 -9.10 -21.35
C GLU A 101 -1.70 -10.60 -21.16
N ILE A 102 -2.33 -11.49 -21.93
CA ILE A 102 -1.98 -12.92 -21.98
C ILE A 102 -0.55 -13.10 -22.51
N LYS A 103 -0.18 -12.42 -23.59
CA LYS A 103 1.19 -12.50 -24.17
C LYS A 103 2.24 -11.96 -23.21
N LEU A 104 1.95 -10.88 -22.48
CA LEU A 104 2.80 -10.35 -21.42
C LEU A 104 2.91 -11.37 -20.26
N SER A 105 1.79 -11.91 -19.80
CA SER A 105 1.74 -12.92 -18.72
C SER A 105 2.50 -14.20 -19.07
N ILE A 106 2.53 -14.61 -20.35
CA ILE A 106 3.38 -15.70 -20.84
C ILE A 106 4.87 -15.28 -20.84
N ALA A 107 5.18 -14.08 -21.32
CA ALA A 107 6.56 -13.57 -21.39
C ALA A 107 7.21 -13.37 -20.00
N ASP A 108 6.41 -12.98 -19.00
CA ASP A 108 6.85 -12.83 -17.61
C ASP A 108 6.92 -14.18 -16.85
N ASN A 109 6.38 -15.28 -17.42
CA ASN A 109 6.30 -16.60 -16.79
C ASN A 109 6.68 -17.75 -17.76
N VAL A 110 7.67 -17.53 -18.64
CA VAL A 110 8.02 -18.47 -19.73
C VAL A 110 8.34 -19.88 -19.21
N ASP A 111 9.11 -20.00 -18.13
CA ASP A 111 9.51 -21.31 -17.59
C ASP A 111 8.29 -22.15 -17.15
N VAL A 112 7.35 -21.52 -16.45
CA VAL A 112 6.09 -22.16 -16.04
C VAL A 112 5.23 -22.49 -17.26
N TYR A 113 5.14 -21.58 -18.23
CA TYR A 113 4.43 -21.82 -19.49
C TYR A 113 5.01 -22.99 -20.29
N VAL A 114 6.34 -23.16 -20.33
CA VAL A 114 6.98 -24.30 -20.99
C VAL A 114 6.63 -25.61 -20.27
N GLN A 115 6.79 -25.64 -18.95
CA GLN A 115 6.57 -26.83 -18.10
C GLN A 115 5.09 -27.25 -17.98
N THR A 116 4.14 -26.34 -18.25
CA THR A 116 2.71 -26.64 -18.10
C THR A 116 2.15 -27.44 -19.28
N PRO A 117 1.51 -28.61 -19.08
CA PRO A 117 0.78 -29.30 -20.14
C PRO A 117 -0.48 -28.50 -20.53
N LYS A 118 -0.70 -28.32 -21.83
CA LYS A 118 -1.70 -27.40 -22.39
C LYS A 118 -3.11 -28.02 -22.41
N ILE A 119 -3.57 -28.46 -21.25
CA ILE A 119 -4.79 -29.27 -21.05
C ILE A 119 -6.05 -28.43 -21.32
N PRO A 120 -7.01 -28.90 -22.14
CA PRO A 120 -8.28 -28.22 -22.35
C PRO A 120 -9.09 -28.00 -21.06
N LEU A 121 -9.80 -26.88 -20.96
CA LEU A 121 -10.63 -26.56 -19.78
C LEU A 121 -11.68 -27.64 -19.48
N LYS A 122 -12.20 -28.30 -20.52
CA LYS A 122 -13.15 -29.42 -20.42
C LYS A 122 -12.55 -30.69 -19.78
N GLU A 123 -11.23 -30.86 -19.86
CA GLU A 123 -10.49 -31.99 -19.26
C GLU A 123 -9.94 -31.65 -17.86
N LEU A 124 -9.91 -30.36 -17.51
CA LEU A 124 -9.67 -29.91 -16.14
C LEU A 124 -10.95 -30.00 -15.29
N LEU A 125 -12.07 -29.52 -15.85
CA LEU A 125 -13.38 -29.37 -15.20
C LEU A 125 -14.37 -30.45 -15.69
N GLY A 126 -13.85 -31.65 -16.02
CA GLY A 126 -14.63 -32.77 -16.52
C GLY A 126 -15.71 -33.24 -15.52
N GLU A 127 -16.78 -33.83 -16.03
CA GLU A 127 -18.05 -34.08 -15.35
C GLU A 127 -17.91 -34.72 -13.95
N ALA A 128 -17.87 -33.87 -12.92
CA ALA A 128 -18.09 -34.27 -11.55
C ALA A 128 -19.60 -34.48 -11.36
N GLU A 129 -20.04 -35.74 -11.40
CA GLU A 129 -21.43 -36.09 -11.09
C GLU A 129 -21.80 -35.59 -9.70
N GLU A 130 -22.91 -34.85 -9.58
CA GLU A 130 -23.44 -34.39 -8.29
C GLU A 130 -24.11 -35.55 -7.52
N GLY A 131 -23.28 -36.47 -7.02
CA GLY A 131 -23.68 -37.60 -6.18
C GLY A 131 -23.27 -37.40 -4.72
N PRO A 132 -24.16 -37.67 -3.73
CA PRO A 132 -23.76 -37.72 -2.32
C PRO A 132 -22.74 -38.86 -2.09
N PRO A 133 -21.85 -38.73 -1.09
CA PRO A 133 -20.64 -39.54 -0.99
C PRO A 133 -20.94 -41.03 -0.85
N ALA A 134 -20.38 -41.83 -1.77
CA ALA A 134 -20.37 -43.28 -1.65
C ALA A 134 -19.64 -43.70 -0.37
N ARG A 135 -20.31 -44.47 0.49
CA ARG A 135 -19.66 -45.16 1.61
C ARG A 135 -18.65 -46.17 1.06
N GLU A 136 -17.51 -46.28 1.73
CA GLU A 136 -16.63 -47.44 1.61
C GLU A 136 -17.30 -48.68 2.22
N GLU A 137 -18.21 -49.32 1.49
CA GLU A 137 -18.71 -50.64 1.86
C GLU A 137 -17.71 -51.72 1.42
N MET A 138 -16.89 -52.17 2.38
CA MET A 138 -16.16 -53.43 2.27
C MET A 138 -17.13 -54.56 1.90
N LYS A 139 -16.86 -55.26 0.79
CA LYS A 139 -17.64 -56.43 0.37
C LYS A 139 -17.46 -57.59 1.36
N ALA A 140 -18.39 -57.72 2.31
CA ALA A 140 -18.61 -58.90 3.11
C ALA A 140 -20.03 -59.45 2.86
N THR A 141 -20.14 -60.73 2.54
CA THR A 141 -21.39 -61.40 2.18
C THR A 141 -22.19 -61.86 3.41
N ALA A 142 -23.51 -61.63 3.45
CA ALA A 142 -24.54 -62.70 3.50
C ALA A 142 -25.99 -62.24 3.83
N THR A 143 -26.96 -62.80 3.08
CA THR A 143 -28.32 -63.21 3.48
C THR A 143 -29.27 -62.30 4.32
N ALA A 144 -30.25 -61.73 3.61
CA ALA A 144 -31.72 -61.92 3.78
C ALA A 144 -32.44 -61.77 5.16
N ALA A 145 -33.45 -60.89 5.20
CA ALA A 145 -34.79 -61.15 5.77
C ALA A 145 -35.83 -60.09 5.30
N VAL A 146 -37.13 -60.39 5.41
CA VAL A 146 -38.27 -59.52 4.99
C VAL A 146 -39.14 -59.13 6.19
N ALA A 147 -39.63 -57.88 6.22
CA ALA A 147 -40.75 -57.43 7.07
C ALA A 147 -41.55 -56.30 6.39
N LYS A 148 -42.74 -55.97 6.91
CA LYS A 148 -43.75 -55.06 6.32
C LYS A 148 -44.20 -53.96 7.31
N SER A 149 -45.07 -53.07 6.80
CA SER A 149 -46.05 -52.24 7.54
C SER A 149 -45.54 -50.94 8.18
N GLU A 150 -46.30 -49.84 8.23
CA GLU A 150 -47.52 -49.46 7.47
C GLU A 150 -47.74 -47.93 7.52
N VAL A 151 -48.65 -47.39 6.71
CA VAL A 151 -49.15 -46.00 6.78
C VAL A 151 -50.65 -46.04 7.06
N PRO A 152 -51.21 -45.11 7.84
CA PRO A 152 -52.19 -44.22 7.22
C PRO A 152 -52.12 -42.76 7.72
N ALA A 153 -52.77 -41.86 6.98
CA ALA A 153 -52.94 -40.45 7.32
C ALA A 153 -54.43 -40.07 7.40
N THR A 154 -54.78 -39.02 8.15
CA THR A 154 -56.11 -38.39 8.12
C THR A 154 -56.07 -36.88 8.44
N LEU A 155 -56.72 -36.08 7.60
CA LEU A 155 -57.28 -34.74 7.91
C LEU A 155 -58.81 -34.91 8.09
N PRO A 156 -59.51 -34.04 8.85
CA PRO A 156 -60.13 -32.80 8.30
C PRO A 156 -59.90 -31.56 9.21
N VAL A 157 -60.14 -30.28 8.88
CA VAL A 157 -61.10 -29.54 7.99
C VAL A 157 -62.48 -29.31 8.64
N VAL A 158 -63.18 -28.20 8.26
CA VAL A 158 -64.52 -27.71 8.72
C VAL A 158 -64.44 -26.77 9.96
N GLU A 159 -65.08 -25.57 10.08
CA GLU A 159 -66.13 -24.89 9.28
C GLU A 159 -66.00 -23.33 9.21
N LYS A 160 -66.94 -22.65 8.51
CA LYS A 160 -67.20 -21.19 8.52
C LYS A 160 -68.59 -20.89 9.10
N VAL A 161 -68.79 -19.74 9.76
CA VAL A 161 -70.12 -19.13 10.01
C VAL A 161 -70.10 -17.63 9.73
N LYS A 162 -71.22 -17.03 9.32
CA LYS A 162 -71.36 -15.64 8.84
C LYS A 162 -72.80 -15.10 9.10
N ALA A 163 -72.91 -13.90 9.68
CA ALA A 163 -74.09 -13.01 9.75
C ALA A 163 -73.57 -11.59 10.08
N GLU A 164 -73.95 -10.45 9.49
CA GLU A 164 -75.28 -9.80 9.30
C GLU A 164 -75.83 -9.19 10.62
N ALA A 165 -76.36 -7.95 10.68
CA ALA A 165 -76.81 -6.96 9.66
C ALA A 165 -76.56 -5.50 10.19
N LYS A 166 -76.26 -4.45 9.39
CA LYS A 166 -77.08 -3.57 8.50
C LYS A 166 -77.59 -2.27 9.18
N VAL A 167 -78.00 -1.26 8.37
CA VAL A 167 -78.58 0.08 8.71
C VAL A 167 -77.56 1.20 8.93
N GLU A 168 -77.71 2.41 8.36
CA GLU A 168 -77.95 2.93 6.98
C GLU A 168 -77.76 4.49 7.06
N GLU A 169 -76.83 5.13 6.32
CA GLU A 169 -77.00 5.82 5.02
C GLU A 169 -77.74 7.20 5.02
N THR A 170 -76.99 8.31 4.78
CA THR A 170 -77.32 9.57 4.04
C THR A 170 -76.13 10.57 4.18
N ALA A 171 -75.50 11.10 3.12
CA ALA A 171 -75.84 12.27 2.27
C ALA A 171 -75.64 13.65 2.97
N GLU A 172 -75.12 14.73 2.36
CA GLU A 172 -74.80 15.04 0.93
C GLU A 172 -73.62 16.05 0.78
N GLU A 173 -73.53 16.85 -0.30
CA GLU A 173 -72.27 17.40 -0.87
C GLU A 173 -71.86 18.88 -0.61
N LYS A 174 -70.61 19.16 -1.04
CA LYS A 174 -69.86 20.40 -1.42
C LYS A 174 -70.67 21.66 -1.83
N PRO A 175 -70.09 22.89 -1.76
CA PRO A 175 -69.11 23.35 -2.78
C PRO A 175 -67.93 24.25 -2.30
N GLU A 176 -67.13 24.76 -3.24
CA GLU A 176 -65.82 25.43 -3.05
C GLU A 176 -65.84 26.97 -3.28
N ALA A 177 -64.86 27.70 -2.71
CA ALA A 177 -64.43 29.05 -3.18
C ALA A 177 -63.02 29.45 -2.65
N VAL A 178 -62.18 30.06 -3.52
CA VAL A 178 -60.76 30.51 -3.32
C VAL A 178 -60.42 31.56 -4.41
N PRO A 179 -59.42 32.50 -4.34
CA PRO A 179 -58.57 33.03 -3.25
C PRO A 179 -58.98 34.51 -2.93
N GLU A 180 -58.20 35.59 -2.66
CA GLU A 180 -56.80 36.04 -2.35
C GLU A 180 -56.95 37.46 -1.68
N PRO A 181 -55.92 38.29 -1.34
CA PRO A 181 -54.47 38.12 -1.41
C PRO A 181 -53.69 38.40 -0.10
N LYS A 182 -52.35 38.40 -0.18
CA LYS A 182 -51.37 38.69 0.90
C LYS A 182 -51.56 40.05 1.61
N PRO A 183 -51.11 40.17 2.88
CA PRO A 183 -49.75 40.71 3.12
C PRO A 183 -48.89 39.89 4.11
N ALA A 184 -47.57 40.11 4.09
CA ALA A 184 -46.64 39.60 5.12
C ALA A 184 -46.45 40.66 6.24
N PRO A 185 -46.11 40.22 7.48
CA PRO A 185 -44.69 40.22 7.86
C PRO A 185 -44.24 39.00 8.69
N ALA A 186 -42.93 38.90 8.91
CA ALA A 186 -42.25 37.93 9.78
C ALA A 186 -41.93 38.55 11.17
N PRO A 187 -41.32 37.83 12.13
CA PRO A 187 -41.09 36.38 12.23
C PRO A 187 -41.85 35.74 13.41
N VAL A 188 -42.09 34.42 13.37
CA VAL A 188 -42.66 33.68 14.50
C VAL A 188 -41.55 32.89 15.20
N GLU A 189 -41.40 33.10 16.51
CA GLU A 189 -40.52 32.31 17.38
C GLU A 189 -41.02 30.86 17.45
N GLU A 190 -40.13 29.88 17.23
CA GLU A 190 -40.48 28.47 17.40
C GLU A 190 -40.71 28.15 18.88
N LYS A 191 -41.98 28.03 19.28
CA LYS A 191 -42.34 27.44 20.58
C LYS A 191 -42.26 25.91 20.47
N PRO A 192 -41.60 25.23 21.42
CA PRO A 192 -41.35 23.79 21.32
C PRO A 192 -42.65 22.98 21.43
N ALA A 193 -42.79 22.02 20.52
CA ALA A 193 -43.83 20.99 20.55
C ALA A 193 -43.54 19.93 21.66
N PRO A 194 -44.57 19.20 22.15
CA PRO A 194 -44.46 18.46 23.41
C PRO A 194 -43.72 17.11 23.32
N ALA A 195 -43.30 16.62 24.48
CA ALA A 195 -42.43 15.45 24.63
C ALA A 195 -43.06 14.11 24.18
N GLY A 196 -42.22 13.22 23.64
CA GLY A 196 -42.56 11.80 23.48
C GLY A 196 -41.52 10.99 22.71
N LYS A 197 -41.07 11.49 21.55
CA LYS A 197 -40.06 10.86 20.71
C LYS A 197 -39.14 11.95 20.13
N PRO A 198 -37.82 11.70 20.01
CA PRO A 198 -36.95 12.58 19.24
C PRO A 198 -37.29 12.51 17.76
N GLU A 199 -37.10 13.63 17.07
CA GLU A 199 -37.28 13.72 15.62
C GLU A 199 -36.10 13.02 14.91
N VAL A 200 -36.38 12.27 13.85
CA VAL A 200 -35.36 11.61 13.02
C VAL A 200 -35.56 12.05 11.58
N VAL A 201 -34.60 12.80 11.05
CA VAL A 201 -34.59 13.31 9.67
C VAL A 201 -33.58 12.52 8.85
N VAL A 202 -33.96 12.12 7.63
CA VAL A 202 -33.09 11.38 6.71
C VAL A 202 -33.10 12.08 5.36
N ASN A 203 -31.98 12.71 5.01
CA ASN A 203 -31.78 13.40 3.74
C ASN A 203 -30.98 12.48 2.82
N LEU A 204 -31.63 11.91 1.79
CA LEU A 204 -30.99 11.04 0.80
C LEU A 204 -30.56 11.86 -0.43
N SER A 205 -29.35 11.60 -0.92
CA SER A 205 -28.81 12.16 -2.17
C SER A 205 -28.08 11.08 -2.97
N GLY A 206 -28.08 11.17 -4.31
CA GLY A 206 -27.40 10.21 -5.19
C GLY A 206 -28.15 8.90 -5.46
N GLY A 207 -29.07 8.47 -4.59
CA GLY A 207 -29.83 7.23 -4.74
C GLY A 207 -30.88 7.04 -3.66
N SER A 208 -31.50 5.84 -3.64
CA SER A 208 -32.53 5.47 -2.66
C SER A 208 -32.05 4.32 -1.76
N VAL A 209 -32.30 4.44 -0.46
CA VAL A 209 -31.95 3.45 0.58
C VAL A 209 -33.20 3.27 1.45
N PRO A 210 -33.52 2.05 1.94
CA PRO A 210 -34.66 1.85 2.82
C PRO A 210 -34.57 2.72 4.09
N GLU A 211 -35.51 3.67 4.26
CA GLU A 211 -35.60 4.53 5.45
C GLU A 211 -35.64 3.72 6.75
N LYS A 212 -36.19 2.51 6.70
CA LYS A 212 -36.22 1.53 7.80
C LYS A 212 -34.83 1.25 8.37
N ALA A 213 -33.78 1.17 7.52
CA ALA A 213 -32.41 0.94 7.97
C ALA A 213 -31.90 2.11 8.82
N PHE A 214 -32.21 3.35 8.42
CA PHE A 214 -31.90 4.55 9.20
C PHE A 214 -32.74 4.65 10.47
N GLN A 215 -34.00 4.20 10.46
CA GLN A 215 -34.85 4.13 11.66
C GLN A 215 -34.30 3.13 12.70
N VAL A 216 -33.92 1.91 12.28
CA VAL A 216 -33.28 0.91 13.17
C VAL A 216 -31.95 1.42 13.71
N TYR A 217 -31.14 2.08 12.88
CA TYR A 217 -29.89 2.70 13.31
C TYR A 217 -30.11 3.83 14.32
N ALA A 218 -31.09 4.72 14.08
CA ALA A 218 -31.50 5.76 15.01
C ALA A 218 -31.94 5.17 16.35
N GLU A 219 -32.77 4.11 16.34
CA GLU A 219 -33.19 3.44 17.56
C GLU A 219 -32.01 2.92 18.39
N ASP A 220 -30.97 2.37 17.78
CA ASP A 220 -29.79 1.88 18.49
C ASP A 220 -28.95 3.02 19.10
N LEU A 221 -28.85 4.17 18.42
CA LEU A 221 -28.28 5.38 19.01
C LEU A 221 -29.10 5.88 20.20
N LEU A 222 -30.43 5.83 20.11
CA LEU A 222 -31.34 6.21 21.20
C LEU A 222 -31.33 5.21 22.38
N LYS A 223 -31.10 3.92 22.12
CA LYS A 223 -30.89 2.89 23.16
C LYS A 223 -29.58 3.15 23.91
N GLU A 224 -28.51 3.58 23.23
CA GLU A 224 -27.24 3.92 23.87
C GLU A 224 -27.32 5.26 24.62
N ALA A 225 -27.99 6.28 24.06
CA ALA A 225 -28.20 7.57 24.72
C ALA A 225 -28.94 7.43 26.06
N LYS A 226 -29.96 6.56 26.15
CA LYS A 226 -30.67 6.23 27.40
C LYS A 226 -29.79 5.57 28.48
N ARG A 227 -28.57 5.10 28.13
CA ARG A 227 -27.57 4.58 29.09
C ARG A 227 -26.62 5.67 29.59
N ILE A 228 -26.72 6.90 29.07
CA ILE A 228 -25.91 8.05 29.49
C ILE A 228 -26.76 8.86 30.48
N LYS A 229 -26.31 8.94 31.74
CA LYS A 229 -27.06 9.59 32.82
C LYS A 229 -27.24 11.08 32.52
N GLY A 230 -28.50 11.52 32.43
CA GLY A 230 -28.88 12.92 32.22
C GLY A 230 -29.00 13.34 30.75
N LEU A 231 -28.59 12.52 29.79
CA LEU A 231 -28.68 12.86 28.36
C LEU A 231 -30.10 12.63 27.82
N ARG A 232 -30.62 13.61 27.08
CA ARG A 232 -31.85 13.53 26.30
C ARG A 232 -31.56 13.97 24.88
N ILE A 233 -31.76 13.10 23.89
CA ILE A 233 -31.69 13.48 22.47
C ILE A 233 -33.05 14.06 22.07
N ASN A 234 -33.00 15.17 21.33
CA ASN A 234 -34.17 15.89 20.80
C ASN A 234 -34.36 15.60 19.31
N LYS A 235 -33.24 15.58 18.54
CA LYS A 235 -33.24 15.36 17.09
C LYS A 235 -32.00 14.58 16.64
N ILE A 236 -32.16 13.73 15.63
CA ILE A 236 -31.07 13.09 14.88
C ILE A 236 -31.30 13.37 13.39
N GLU A 237 -30.29 13.88 12.70
CA GLU A 237 -30.32 14.11 11.26
C GLU A 237 -29.23 13.25 10.59
N PHE A 238 -29.59 12.62 9.47
CA PHE A 238 -28.70 11.80 8.65
C PHE A 238 -28.65 12.36 7.24
N ASP A 239 -27.53 12.99 6.86
CA ASP A 239 -27.27 13.32 5.46
C ASP A 239 -26.50 12.17 4.82
N ALA A 240 -27.19 11.42 3.96
CA ALA A 240 -26.62 10.26 3.27
C ALA A 240 -26.46 10.54 1.77
N ASN A 241 -25.23 10.37 1.28
CA ASN A 241 -24.91 10.38 -0.13
C ASN A 241 -24.64 8.93 -0.58
N VAL A 242 -25.57 8.42 -1.39
CA VAL A 242 -25.66 7.03 -1.84
C VAL A 242 -24.90 6.89 -3.16
N GLY A 243 -23.87 6.04 -3.16
CA GLY A 243 -23.20 5.54 -4.36
C GLY A 243 -23.43 4.04 -4.51
N GLU A 244 -22.81 3.45 -5.54
CA GLU A 244 -22.92 2.02 -5.82
C GLU A 244 -22.28 1.20 -4.68
N GLY A 245 -23.11 0.46 -3.93
CA GLY A 245 -22.69 -0.37 -2.79
C GLY A 245 -22.21 0.38 -1.53
N VAL A 246 -22.15 1.72 -1.55
CA VAL A 246 -21.56 2.54 -0.48
C VAL A 246 -22.42 3.75 -0.15
N VAL A 247 -22.68 4.00 1.13
CA VAL A 247 -23.29 5.25 1.62
C VAL A 247 -22.26 6.05 2.39
N TYR A 248 -22.01 7.27 1.93
CA TYR A 248 -21.29 8.27 2.70
C TYR A 248 -22.27 9.00 3.62
N LEU A 249 -21.96 9.04 4.91
CA LEU A 249 -22.90 9.49 5.94
C LEU A 249 -22.33 10.63 6.78
N ASN A 250 -23.06 11.73 6.88
CA ASN A 250 -22.90 12.68 7.98
C ASN A 250 -24.00 12.43 9.01
N VAL A 251 -23.69 12.58 10.30
CA VAL A 251 -24.65 12.38 11.39
C VAL A 251 -24.65 13.59 12.32
N HIS A 252 -25.80 14.23 12.48
CA HIS A 252 -25.96 15.39 13.37
C HIS A 252 -26.92 15.01 14.51
N ILE A 253 -26.43 15.05 15.75
CA ILE A 253 -27.20 14.66 16.95
C ILE A 253 -27.38 15.89 17.85
N TYR A 254 -28.63 16.25 18.12
CA TYR A 254 -29.00 17.38 18.97
C TYR A 254 -29.66 16.89 20.26
N GLY A 255 -29.21 17.38 21.41
CA GLY A 255 -29.75 16.99 22.71
C GLY A 255 -29.49 17.99 23.82
N ASN A 256 -29.98 17.65 25.02
CA ASN A 256 -29.81 18.40 26.26
C ASN A 256 -29.28 17.46 27.36
N SER A 257 -28.60 18.01 28.37
CA SER A 257 -28.01 17.26 29.47
C SER A 257 -28.38 17.85 30.83
N ASP A 258 -28.98 17.02 31.69
CA ASP A 258 -29.22 17.36 33.12
C ASP A 258 -27.92 17.28 33.98
N GLY A 259 -26.73 17.33 33.37
CA GLY A 259 -25.43 17.02 33.98
C GLY A 259 -24.47 18.21 34.11
N SER A 260 -23.28 17.97 34.67
CA SER A 260 -22.20 18.97 34.67
C SER A 260 -21.49 19.04 33.31
N ALA A 261 -20.71 20.09 33.05
CA ALA A 261 -19.91 20.20 31.81
C ALA A 261 -19.00 18.98 31.56
N ARG A 262 -18.52 18.33 32.63
CA ARG A 262 -17.74 17.09 32.52
C ARG A 262 -18.59 15.88 32.13
N ASP A 263 -19.87 15.85 32.52
CA ASP A 263 -20.81 14.81 32.11
C ASP A 263 -21.24 15.02 30.64
N ILE A 264 -21.35 16.29 30.18
CA ILE A 264 -21.56 16.65 28.77
C ILE A 264 -20.40 16.12 27.91
N GLU A 265 -19.14 16.44 28.25
CA GLU A 265 -17.96 15.87 27.55
C GLU A 265 -17.97 14.34 27.48
N ILE A 266 -18.46 13.67 28.52
CA ILE A 266 -18.55 12.20 28.59
C ILE A 266 -19.72 11.69 27.73
N ALA A 267 -20.83 12.43 27.65
CA ALA A 267 -21.96 12.14 26.79
C ALA A 267 -21.58 12.24 25.30
N GLU A 268 -20.96 13.36 24.89
CA GLU A 268 -20.42 13.59 23.55
C GLU A 268 -19.52 12.43 23.10
N LYS A 269 -18.46 12.14 23.88
CA LYS A 269 -17.47 11.11 23.54
C LYS A 269 -18.08 9.70 23.47
N ARG A 270 -19.11 9.42 24.28
CA ARG A 270 -19.88 8.16 24.19
C ARG A 270 -20.77 8.11 22.96
N MET A 271 -21.42 9.22 22.58
CA MET A 271 -22.28 9.26 21.40
C MET A 271 -21.48 9.24 20.08
N LEU A 272 -20.32 9.91 20.01
CA LEU A 272 -19.37 9.78 18.88
C LEU A 272 -18.94 8.33 18.67
N HIS A 273 -18.65 7.62 19.76
CA HIS A 273 -18.35 6.19 19.73
C HIS A 273 -19.59 5.35 19.34
N ALA A 274 -20.79 5.71 19.81
CA ALA A 274 -22.03 5.03 19.45
C ALA A 274 -22.33 5.10 17.94
N VAL A 275 -22.18 6.28 17.32
CA VAL A 275 -22.30 6.48 15.86
C VAL A 275 -21.38 5.51 15.11
N SER A 276 -20.08 5.50 15.43
CA SER A 276 -19.12 4.57 14.81
C SER A 276 -19.44 3.09 15.06
N LYS A 277 -19.89 2.74 16.28
CA LYS A 277 -20.19 1.37 16.72
C LYS A 277 -21.44 0.79 16.03
N TYR A 278 -22.47 1.60 15.84
CA TYR A 278 -23.77 1.16 15.33
C TYR A 278 -23.96 1.40 13.83
N ALA A 279 -23.14 2.23 13.16
CA ALA A 279 -23.22 2.45 11.72
C ALA A 279 -23.33 1.16 10.87
N PRO A 280 -22.62 0.04 11.17
CA PRO A 280 -22.77 -1.24 10.45
C PRO A 280 -24.17 -1.87 10.47
N VAL A 281 -25.15 -1.32 11.21
CA VAL A 281 -26.58 -1.64 11.04
C VAL A 281 -27.02 -1.42 9.59
N LEU A 282 -26.58 -0.33 8.95
CA LEU A 282 -26.97 0.02 7.58
C LEU A 282 -26.53 -1.04 6.55
N LEU A 283 -25.39 -1.71 6.78
CA LEU A 283 -24.91 -2.81 5.95
C LEU A 283 -25.75 -4.10 6.13
N ARG A 284 -26.41 -4.29 7.29
CA ARG A 284 -27.25 -5.46 7.54
C ARG A 284 -28.69 -5.28 7.08
N GLU A 285 -29.23 -4.07 7.22
CA GLU A 285 -30.64 -3.76 6.92
C GLU A 285 -30.86 -3.26 5.48
N ALA A 286 -29.80 -2.87 4.77
CA ALA A 286 -29.86 -2.33 3.41
C ALA A 286 -28.71 -2.76 2.48
N GLU A 287 -27.88 -3.74 2.89
CA GLU A 287 -26.76 -4.31 2.11
C GLU A 287 -25.67 -3.31 1.63
N ILE A 288 -25.74 -2.06 2.09
CA ILE A 288 -24.87 -0.97 1.65
C ILE A 288 -23.84 -0.61 2.73
N LYS A 289 -22.58 -0.49 2.32
CA LYS A 289 -21.45 -0.22 3.23
C LYS A 289 -21.44 1.23 3.70
N PRO A 290 -21.58 1.52 5.00
CA PRO A 290 -21.54 2.88 5.52
C PRO A 290 -20.10 3.40 5.66
N ILE A 291 -19.85 4.62 5.22
CA ILE A 291 -18.63 5.39 5.44
C ILE A 291 -19.02 6.70 6.11
N VAL A 292 -18.80 6.79 7.42
CA VAL A 292 -19.04 8.01 8.20
C VAL A 292 -18.01 9.07 7.77
N LYS A 293 -18.48 10.22 7.26
CA LYS A 293 -17.66 11.36 6.83
C LYS A 293 -17.55 12.42 7.93
N ASP A 294 -18.67 12.78 8.56
CA ASP A 294 -18.74 13.77 9.64
C ASP A 294 -19.74 13.34 10.73
N VAL A 295 -19.52 13.79 11.97
CA VAL A 295 -20.37 13.49 13.13
C VAL A 295 -20.45 14.68 14.08
N SER A 296 -21.38 15.62 13.86
CA SER A 296 -21.61 16.71 14.82
C SER A 296 -22.52 16.26 15.96
N ILE A 297 -22.17 16.60 17.19
CA ILE A 297 -22.98 16.34 18.38
C ILE A 297 -23.09 17.64 19.16
N VAL A 298 -24.32 18.15 19.29
CA VAL A 298 -24.64 19.42 19.93
C VAL A 298 -25.46 19.13 21.17
N ILE A 299 -24.90 19.45 22.34
CA ILE A 299 -25.56 19.28 23.63
C ILE A 299 -25.69 20.64 24.32
N ASP A 300 -26.91 20.99 24.72
CA ASP A 300 -27.26 22.27 25.38
C ASP A 300 -26.78 23.54 24.63
N GLY A 301 -26.75 23.46 23.30
CA GLY A 301 -26.34 24.56 22.42
C GLY A 301 -24.83 24.78 22.32
N GLN A 302 -24.00 23.96 22.97
CA GLN A 302 -22.55 23.94 22.73
C GLN A 302 -22.26 23.01 21.54
N GLU A 303 -21.90 23.60 20.40
CA GLU A 303 -21.44 22.86 19.22
C GLU A 303 -19.96 22.44 19.42
N VAL A 304 -19.75 21.38 20.21
CA VAL A 304 -18.46 20.68 20.20
C VAL A 304 -18.42 19.82 18.93
N LYS A 305 -18.07 20.47 17.82
CA LYS A 305 -17.67 19.75 16.60
C LYS A 305 -16.65 18.67 16.96
N PRO A 306 -16.76 17.46 16.39
CA PRO A 306 -15.91 16.33 16.76
C PRO A 306 -14.47 16.78 16.58
N GLN A 307 -13.72 16.92 17.69
CA GLN A 307 -12.49 17.75 17.75
C GLN A 307 -11.77 17.71 16.40
N GLU A 308 -11.86 18.83 15.66
CA GLU A 308 -11.15 19.00 14.39
C GLU A 308 -9.75 18.44 14.62
N ILE A 309 -9.27 17.55 13.76
CA ILE A 309 -8.08 16.74 14.06
C ILE A 309 -6.86 17.65 13.96
N VAL A 310 -6.68 18.51 14.98
CA VAL A 310 -5.84 19.71 14.97
C VAL A 310 -4.45 19.28 14.62
N ASP A 311 -4.04 19.65 13.40
CA ASP A 311 -3.11 18.87 12.58
C ASP A 311 -2.01 18.20 13.41
N ARG A 312 -2.20 16.93 13.79
CA ARG A 312 -1.19 16.19 14.58
C ARG A 312 0.08 15.87 13.77
N ASP A 313 0.09 16.35 12.53
CA ASP A 313 1.20 16.34 11.59
C ASP A 313 1.87 17.73 11.46
N LYS A 314 1.49 18.71 12.31
CA LYS A 314 2.23 19.97 12.51
C LYS A 314 3.67 19.66 12.98
N LYS A 315 4.60 19.68 12.03
CA LYS A 315 6.03 19.71 12.30
C LYS A 315 6.38 20.99 13.06
N LYS A 316 6.84 20.81 14.29
CA LYS A 316 7.52 21.85 15.06
C LYS A 316 8.94 21.95 14.55
N THR A 317 9.34 23.15 14.13
CA THR A 317 10.71 23.46 13.72
C THR A 317 11.28 24.53 14.66
N GLY A 318 12.49 24.31 15.18
CA GLY A 318 13.09 25.24 16.13
C GLY A 318 14.50 24.87 16.56
N ASN A 319 15.10 25.72 17.39
CA ASN A 319 16.46 25.52 17.89
C ASN A 319 16.46 24.68 19.18
N VAL A 320 17.29 23.65 19.18
CA VAL A 320 17.48 22.71 20.28
C VAL A 320 18.49 23.26 21.31
N THR A 321 19.38 24.14 20.89
CA THR A 321 20.39 24.81 21.73
C THR A 321 20.20 26.33 21.72
N LYS A 322 20.56 27.00 22.82
CA LYS A 322 20.40 28.46 23.00
C LYS A 322 21.27 29.28 22.03
N ASP A 323 22.33 28.68 21.50
CA ASP A 323 23.26 29.27 20.52
C ASP A 323 22.79 29.09 19.06
N GLY A 324 21.68 28.39 18.82
CA GLY A 324 21.16 28.13 17.48
C GLY A 324 22.00 27.18 16.62
N ARG A 325 23.05 26.53 17.17
CA ARG A 325 23.88 25.58 16.41
C ARG A 325 23.14 24.29 16.05
N ILE A 326 22.23 23.83 16.91
CA ILE A 326 21.40 22.65 16.64
C ILE A 326 19.96 23.09 16.39
N SER A 327 19.44 22.76 15.21
CA SER A 327 18.04 22.95 14.82
C SER A 327 17.39 21.60 14.52
N LEU A 328 16.10 21.47 14.84
CA LEU A 328 15.31 20.25 14.68
C LEU A 328 13.96 20.58 14.03
N ALA A 329 13.49 19.71 13.15
CA ALA A 329 12.14 19.68 12.61
C ALA A 329 11.52 18.29 12.87
N VAL A 330 10.45 18.22 13.67
CA VAL A 330 9.77 16.96 14.02
C VAL A 330 8.34 17.23 14.50
N LEU A 331 7.47 16.21 14.51
CA LEU A 331 6.15 16.27 15.13
C LEU A 331 6.24 16.72 16.61
N GLU A 332 5.36 17.64 17.02
CA GLU A 332 5.38 18.24 18.36
C GLU A 332 5.31 17.19 19.48
N ASP A 333 4.46 16.16 19.33
CA ASP A 333 4.29 15.00 20.24
C ASP A 333 5.61 14.39 20.73
N VAL A 334 6.64 14.36 19.89
CA VAL A 334 7.92 13.69 20.17
C VAL A 334 9.11 14.66 20.26
N TRP A 335 8.86 15.97 20.20
CA TRP A 335 9.87 17.02 20.31
C TRP A 335 10.83 16.86 21.52
N PRO A 336 10.38 16.52 22.74
CA PRO A 336 11.27 16.37 23.89
C PRO A 336 12.32 15.27 23.70
N TYR A 337 11.94 14.16 23.07
CA TYR A 337 12.81 13.01 22.85
C TYR A 337 13.84 13.26 21.75
N PHE A 338 13.41 13.79 20.61
CA PHE A 338 14.31 14.09 19.49
C PHE A 338 15.22 15.31 19.78
N SER A 339 14.79 16.26 20.61
CA SER A 339 15.66 17.37 21.04
C SER A 339 16.70 16.94 22.09
N ALA A 340 16.42 15.92 22.91
CA ALA A 340 17.45 15.28 23.74
C ALA A 340 18.46 14.50 22.86
N TYR A 341 17.96 13.65 21.97
CA TYR A 341 18.75 12.88 20.99
C TYR A 341 19.72 13.77 20.19
N ALA A 342 19.23 14.87 19.61
CA ALA A 342 20.03 15.75 18.76
C ALA A 342 21.20 16.41 19.52
N ARG A 343 21.05 16.67 20.83
CA ARG A 343 22.16 17.15 21.68
C ARG A 343 23.21 16.06 21.88
N THR A 344 22.78 14.87 22.32
CA THR A 344 23.69 13.74 22.60
C THR A 344 24.50 13.34 21.37
N VAL A 345 23.85 13.25 20.20
CA VAL A 345 24.51 12.93 18.93
C VAL A 345 25.57 13.98 18.57
N VAL A 346 25.25 15.28 18.66
CA VAL A 346 26.23 16.33 18.33
C VAL A 346 27.38 16.35 19.33
N THR A 347 27.13 16.15 20.63
CA THR A 347 28.19 16.08 21.64
C THR A 347 29.10 14.87 21.46
N GLU A 348 28.59 13.70 21.01
CA GLU A 348 29.45 12.55 20.69
C GLU A 348 30.26 12.78 19.40
N ILE A 349 29.68 13.44 18.38
CA ILE A 349 30.42 13.85 17.16
C ILE A 349 31.52 14.88 17.50
N GLU A 350 31.23 15.88 18.33
CA GLU A 350 32.24 16.82 18.85
C GLU A 350 33.33 16.10 19.66
N SER A 351 32.98 15.07 20.43
CA SER A 351 33.92 14.23 21.18
C SER A 351 34.83 13.38 20.28
N ALA A 352 34.39 13.06 19.05
CA ALA A 352 35.20 12.40 18.03
C ALA A 352 36.15 13.36 17.27
N GLY A 353 36.28 14.62 17.71
CA GLY A 353 37.17 15.62 17.11
C GLY A 353 36.58 16.39 15.92
N ILE A 354 35.28 16.24 15.66
CA ILE A 354 34.56 16.90 14.55
C ILE A 354 33.82 18.11 15.12
N ARG A 355 34.33 19.33 14.92
CA ARG A 355 33.73 20.54 15.49
C ARG A 355 32.50 20.97 14.69
N VAL A 356 31.31 20.73 15.24
CA VAL A 356 30.04 21.06 14.59
C VAL A 356 29.72 22.55 14.71
N LYS A 357 29.56 23.21 13.55
CA LYS A 357 29.14 24.63 13.45
C LYS A 357 27.63 24.75 13.41
N LYS A 358 26.99 23.90 12.62
CA LYS A 358 25.53 23.84 12.46
C LYS A 358 25.10 22.40 12.20
N ALA A 359 24.04 21.96 12.86
CA ALA A 359 23.38 20.68 12.61
C ALA A 359 21.88 20.88 12.49
N TYR A 360 21.29 20.39 11.41
CA TYR A 360 19.85 20.39 11.17
C TYR A 360 19.35 18.96 11.05
N PHE A 361 18.41 18.60 11.92
CA PHE A 361 17.76 17.29 11.95
C PHE A 361 16.33 17.42 11.38
N ASP A 362 16.04 16.81 10.24
CA ASP A 362 14.66 16.65 9.75
C ASP A 362 14.19 15.22 9.99
N VAL A 363 13.22 15.08 10.89
CA VAL A 363 12.61 13.80 11.24
C VAL A 363 11.26 13.69 10.53
N LYS A 364 11.13 12.68 9.67
CA LYS A 364 9.91 12.36 8.91
C LYS A 364 9.23 11.13 9.50
N GLY A 365 7.96 10.91 9.13
CA GLY A 365 7.18 9.76 9.59
C GLY A 365 6.49 9.97 10.94
N ARG A 366 5.83 8.92 11.44
CA ARG A 366 4.93 8.97 12.61
C ARG A 366 4.78 7.63 13.32
N ARG A 367 4.52 6.55 12.58
CA ARG A 367 4.59 5.16 13.11
C ARG A 367 6.04 4.69 13.16
N GLU A 368 6.73 4.89 12.06
CA GLU A 368 8.18 4.78 11.91
C GLU A 368 8.75 6.20 11.72
N PHE A 369 9.99 6.43 12.14
CA PHE A 369 10.66 7.73 12.02
C PHE A 369 11.93 7.64 11.18
N GLU A 370 12.04 8.51 10.17
CA GLU A 370 13.24 8.66 9.34
C GLU A 370 14.03 9.88 9.78
N ILE A 371 15.25 9.70 10.25
CA ILE A 371 16.15 10.79 10.63
C ILE A 371 17.01 11.17 9.43
N ASN A 372 16.97 12.45 9.06
CA ASN A 372 17.86 13.07 8.09
C ASN A 372 18.72 14.12 8.80
N LEU A 373 20.04 14.07 8.61
CA LEU A 373 20.99 15.06 9.15
C LEU A 373 21.62 15.87 8.02
N SER A 374 21.61 17.20 8.17
CA SER A 374 22.47 18.11 7.40
C SER A 374 23.40 18.82 8.37
N MET A 375 24.71 18.64 8.22
CA MET A 375 25.72 19.09 9.18
C MET A 375 26.83 19.90 8.49
N VAL A 376 27.18 21.04 9.09
CA VAL A 376 28.36 21.85 8.72
C VAL A 376 29.39 21.73 9.84
N ALA A 377 30.61 21.28 9.53
CA ALA A 377 31.64 20.96 10.52
C ALA A 377 33.05 21.41 10.08
N GLU A 378 33.91 21.68 11.06
CA GLU A 378 35.37 21.77 10.90
C GLU A 378 36.00 20.45 11.36
N ALA A 379 36.74 19.76 10.48
CA ALA A 379 37.42 18.51 10.81
C ALA A 379 38.73 18.37 10.00
N GLY A 380 39.76 17.77 10.60
CA GLY A 380 41.01 17.40 9.93
C GLY A 380 40.94 16.06 9.17
N MET A 381 39.74 15.65 8.73
CA MET A 381 39.44 14.32 8.19
C MET A 381 38.68 14.45 6.86
N THR A 382 38.64 13.39 6.06
CA THR A 382 37.87 13.38 4.80
C THR A 382 36.36 13.40 5.05
N LYS A 383 35.57 13.95 4.11
CA LYS A 383 34.09 13.98 4.19
C LYS A 383 33.51 12.59 4.47
N GLU A 384 34.03 11.56 3.81
CA GLU A 384 33.62 10.16 3.99
C GLU A 384 33.88 9.61 5.41
N ALA A 385 34.99 9.99 6.04
CA ALA A 385 35.29 9.58 7.41
C ALA A 385 34.33 10.26 8.41
N VAL A 386 34.02 11.54 8.20
CA VAL A 386 33.06 12.30 9.01
C VAL A 386 31.62 11.79 8.80
N GLU A 387 31.23 11.50 7.56
CA GLU A 387 29.95 10.84 7.22
C GLU A 387 29.80 9.49 7.94
N ARG A 388 30.84 8.66 7.95
CA ARG A 388 30.83 7.35 8.62
C ARG A 388 30.68 7.49 10.13
N ILE A 389 31.50 8.32 10.77
CA ILE A 389 31.44 8.56 12.22
C ILE A 389 30.05 9.10 12.60
N ALA A 390 29.53 10.09 11.87
CA ALA A 390 28.19 10.63 12.11
C ALA A 390 27.10 9.56 11.94
N ARG A 391 27.20 8.70 10.92
CA ARG A 391 26.26 7.59 10.68
C ARG A 391 26.27 6.56 11.80
N ASP A 392 27.43 6.17 12.30
CA ASP A 392 27.57 5.18 13.36
C ASP A 392 27.02 5.71 14.70
N VAL A 393 27.26 6.99 15.01
CA VAL A 393 26.67 7.68 16.18
C VAL A 393 25.15 7.77 16.04
N LEU A 394 24.64 8.35 14.94
CA LEU A 394 23.21 8.51 14.66
C LEU A 394 22.45 7.18 14.79
N THR A 395 22.99 6.11 14.17
CA THR A 395 22.36 4.79 14.12
C THR A 395 22.31 4.11 15.49
N ARG A 396 23.35 4.29 16.32
CA ARG A 396 23.39 3.74 17.69
C ARG A 396 22.31 4.38 18.55
N HIS A 397 22.31 5.71 18.64
CA HIS A 397 21.31 6.47 19.40
C HIS A 397 19.89 6.27 18.85
N ALA A 398 19.72 6.07 17.53
CA ALA A 398 18.40 5.85 16.92
C ALA A 398 17.78 4.51 17.36
N ARG A 399 18.61 3.46 17.52
CA ARG A 399 18.18 2.16 18.06
C ARG A 399 17.80 2.24 19.53
N GLU A 400 18.52 3.03 20.33
CA GLU A 400 18.24 3.26 21.75
C GLU A 400 16.96 4.11 21.95
N LEU A 401 16.79 5.14 21.14
CA LEU A 401 15.58 5.95 21.08
C LEU A 401 14.36 5.11 20.63
N GLY A 402 14.53 4.27 19.60
CA GLY A 402 13.47 3.39 19.08
C GLY A 402 13.00 2.35 20.09
N ARG A 403 13.93 1.74 20.85
CA ARG A 403 13.62 0.89 22.02
C ARG A 403 12.81 1.66 23.07
N SER A 404 13.21 2.89 23.38
CA SER A 404 12.58 3.74 24.40
C SER A 404 11.16 4.17 24.01
N LEU A 405 10.95 4.51 22.73
CA LEU A 405 9.66 4.95 22.19
C LEU A 405 8.76 3.79 21.70
N LYS A 406 9.27 2.55 21.70
CA LYS A 406 8.65 1.37 21.07
C LYS A 406 8.23 1.60 19.61
N ARG A 407 9.07 2.29 18.83
CA ARG A 407 8.86 2.60 17.41
C ARG A 407 10.12 2.29 16.60
N TYR A 408 9.93 1.99 15.31
CA TYR A 408 11.05 1.83 14.38
C TYR A 408 11.62 3.21 14.02
N ILE A 409 12.95 3.33 14.02
CA ILE A 409 13.66 4.57 13.70
C ILE A 409 14.83 4.23 12.79
N THR A 410 14.86 4.86 11.62
CA THR A 410 15.90 4.71 10.60
C THR A 410 16.72 6.00 10.47
N VAL A 411 17.92 5.89 9.92
CA VAL A 411 18.75 7.02 9.54
C VAL A 411 18.91 6.94 8.03
N HIS A 412 18.36 7.91 7.31
CA HIS A 412 18.25 7.86 5.85
C HIS A 412 19.36 8.68 5.19
N ASN A 413 19.21 10.00 5.09
CA ASN A 413 20.23 10.87 4.53
C ASN A 413 21.12 11.51 5.62
N ILE A 414 22.41 11.62 5.32
CA ILE A 414 23.40 12.35 6.12
C ILE A 414 24.26 13.14 5.12
N ASP A 415 24.10 14.45 5.10
CA ASP A 415 24.98 15.33 4.33
C ASP A 415 25.90 16.13 5.28
N VAL A 416 27.17 16.24 4.88
CA VAL A 416 28.25 16.84 5.67
C VAL A 416 29.02 17.84 4.82
N GLU A 417 28.92 19.12 5.15
CA GLU A 417 29.79 20.15 4.60
C GLU A 417 31.01 20.33 5.52
N ILE A 418 32.20 20.00 5.02
CA ILE A 418 33.45 20.31 5.74
C ILE A 418 33.92 21.70 5.34
N LEU A 419 33.91 22.62 6.30
CA LEU A 419 34.62 23.89 6.19
C LEU A 419 36.11 23.61 6.43
N ALA A 420 36.85 23.48 5.34
CA ALA A 420 38.29 23.28 5.40
C ALA A 420 38.96 24.52 6.03
N PRO A 421 39.73 24.38 7.13
CA PRO A 421 40.53 25.48 7.64
C PRO A 421 41.60 25.87 6.60
N ALA A 422 41.88 27.16 6.47
CA ALA A 422 42.86 27.69 5.52
C ALA A 422 44.30 27.37 5.96
N VAL A 423 44.71 26.11 5.81
CA VAL A 423 46.07 25.64 6.09
C VAL A 423 46.94 25.88 4.86
N THR A 424 47.84 26.86 4.97
CA THR A 424 48.89 27.09 3.97
C THR A 424 49.78 25.86 3.85
N SER A 425 50.09 25.44 2.62
CA SER A 425 50.86 24.25 2.32
C SER A 425 52.35 24.42 2.66
N LYS A 426 52.70 24.38 3.94
CA LYS A 426 54.08 24.18 4.41
C LYS A 426 54.36 22.69 4.56
N THR A 427 55.35 22.23 3.82
CA THR A 427 55.77 20.83 3.75
C THR A 427 56.44 20.40 5.06
N THR A 428 55.73 19.60 5.86
CA THR A 428 56.31 18.91 7.04
C THR A 428 56.05 17.42 6.90
N LYS A 429 57.10 16.60 6.99
CA LYS A 429 56.98 15.13 6.95
C LYS A 429 56.71 14.58 8.34
N GLU A 430 55.55 13.99 8.59
CA GLU A 430 55.35 13.10 9.74
C GLU A 430 54.65 11.79 9.33
N THR A 431 55.47 10.74 9.27
CA THR A 431 55.25 9.43 9.90
C THR A 431 53.80 8.93 10.08
N VAL A 432 53.31 8.17 9.10
CA VAL A 432 52.20 7.23 9.34
C VAL A 432 52.74 5.99 10.06
N VAL A 433 52.31 5.77 11.30
CA VAL A 433 52.56 4.51 12.02
C VAL A 433 51.62 3.44 11.47
N THR A 434 52.11 2.61 10.54
CA THR A 434 51.39 1.42 10.09
C THR A 434 51.53 0.28 11.10
N SER A 435 50.48 -0.53 11.27
CA SER A 435 50.53 -1.65 12.20
C SER A 435 51.46 -2.75 11.68
N SER A 436 52.29 -3.31 12.57
CA SER A 436 53.40 -4.22 12.21
C SER A 436 52.97 -5.41 11.33
N LYS A 437 51.76 -5.94 11.55
CA LYS A 437 51.22 -7.05 10.77
C LYS A 437 50.95 -6.72 9.30
N ALA A 438 50.61 -5.47 8.97
CA ALA A 438 50.37 -5.07 7.57
C ALA A 438 51.69 -5.00 6.78
N ALA A 439 52.75 -4.48 7.41
CA ALA A 439 54.09 -4.46 6.83
C ALA A 439 54.66 -5.88 6.66
N GLU A 440 54.48 -6.77 7.65
CA GLU A 440 54.88 -8.17 7.51
C GLU A 440 54.16 -8.90 6.38
N VAL A 441 52.86 -8.67 6.18
CA VAL A 441 52.09 -9.30 5.10
C VAL A 441 52.55 -8.82 3.73
N LEU A 442 52.84 -7.51 3.57
CA LEU A 442 53.40 -6.98 2.32
C LEU A 442 54.81 -7.53 2.04
N ALA A 443 55.69 -7.57 3.05
CA ALA A 443 57.02 -8.15 2.91
C ALA A 443 56.99 -9.64 2.57
N LYS A 444 56.10 -10.43 3.20
CA LYS A 444 55.87 -11.85 2.88
C LYS A 444 55.29 -12.03 1.47
N LYS A 445 54.43 -11.11 1.01
CA LYS A 445 53.92 -11.11 -0.37
C LYS A 445 55.02 -10.84 -1.39
N GLU A 446 55.88 -9.85 -1.18
CA GLU A 446 57.03 -9.60 -2.06
C GLU A 446 58.02 -10.77 -2.11
N LEU A 447 58.23 -11.47 -0.98
CA LEU A 447 59.08 -12.66 -0.93
C LEU A 447 58.46 -13.82 -1.71
N LEU A 448 57.16 -14.09 -1.53
CA LEU A 448 56.44 -15.09 -2.31
C LEU A 448 56.40 -14.75 -3.81
N GLU A 449 56.27 -13.48 -4.18
CA GLU A 449 56.31 -13.05 -5.58
C GLU A 449 57.71 -13.29 -6.19
N LYS A 450 58.79 -13.06 -5.43
CA LYS A 450 60.17 -13.37 -5.86
C LYS A 450 60.46 -14.88 -5.90
N GLU A 451 59.94 -15.67 -4.97
CA GLU A 451 60.04 -17.14 -5.01
C GLU A 451 59.27 -17.72 -6.21
N VAL A 452 58.06 -17.23 -6.49
CA VAL A 452 57.29 -17.63 -7.68
C VAL A 452 58.01 -17.22 -8.97
N GLU A 453 58.58 -16.01 -9.04
CA GLU A 453 59.38 -15.57 -10.19
C GLU A 453 60.64 -16.45 -10.40
N GLN A 454 61.30 -16.86 -9.31
CA GLN A 454 62.44 -17.79 -9.39
C GLN A 454 62.02 -19.20 -9.81
N LEU A 455 60.90 -19.72 -9.30
CA LEU A 455 60.37 -21.04 -9.68
C LEU A 455 59.92 -21.07 -11.15
N LEU A 456 59.30 -19.99 -11.65
CA LEU A 456 58.94 -19.86 -13.08
C LEU A 456 60.18 -19.80 -13.98
N LYS A 457 61.23 -19.09 -13.56
CA LYS A 457 62.53 -19.04 -14.27
C LYS A 457 63.27 -20.38 -14.23
N GLN A 458 63.21 -21.12 -13.12
CA GLN A 458 63.75 -22.48 -13.02
C GLN A 458 62.96 -23.50 -13.84
N ALA A 459 61.67 -23.26 -14.10
CA ALA A 459 60.84 -24.09 -15.00
C ALA A 459 61.11 -23.81 -16.49
N GLY A 460 61.80 -22.73 -16.85
CA GLY A 460 62.20 -22.43 -18.23
C GLY A 460 61.06 -21.98 -19.15
N ILE A 461 60.04 -21.28 -18.62
CA ILE A 461 58.82 -20.90 -19.36
C ILE A 461 58.75 -19.37 -19.56
N ASP A 462 59.65 -18.82 -20.36
CA ASP A 462 59.67 -17.38 -20.68
C ASP A 462 58.55 -16.92 -21.64
N GLU A 463 57.83 -17.83 -22.29
CA GLU A 463 56.82 -17.50 -23.32
C GLU A 463 55.44 -17.07 -22.76
N LEU A 464 55.18 -17.21 -21.46
CA LEU A 464 53.86 -16.92 -20.88
C LEU A 464 53.64 -15.44 -20.50
N ALA A 465 54.66 -14.59 -20.53
CA ALA A 465 54.52 -13.16 -20.22
C ALA A 465 53.35 -12.47 -20.97
N PRO A 466 53.26 -12.50 -22.32
CA PRO A 466 52.13 -11.90 -23.05
C PRO A 466 50.78 -12.54 -22.69
N PHE A 467 50.74 -13.88 -22.56
CA PHE A 467 49.52 -14.60 -22.17
C PHE A 467 48.99 -14.18 -20.78
N THR A 468 49.87 -13.80 -19.85
CA THR A 468 49.44 -13.27 -18.55
C THR A 468 48.96 -11.82 -18.60
N GLU A 469 49.40 -11.01 -19.56
CA GLU A 469 48.87 -9.65 -19.75
C GLU A 469 47.54 -9.65 -20.50
N GLU A 470 47.40 -10.48 -21.54
CA GLU A 470 46.14 -10.64 -22.27
C GLU A 470 45.05 -11.21 -21.36
N LYS A 471 45.34 -12.26 -20.57
CA LYS A 471 44.37 -12.79 -19.60
C LYS A 471 44.10 -11.86 -18.41
N LYS A 472 45.01 -10.94 -18.06
CA LYS A 472 44.71 -9.85 -17.11
C LYS A 472 43.71 -8.88 -17.72
N LYS A 473 43.94 -8.40 -18.95
CA LYS A 473 43.00 -7.52 -19.67
C LYS A 473 41.63 -8.17 -19.86
N GLU A 474 41.58 -9.44 -20.25
CA GLU A 474 40.34 -10.20 -20.41
C GLU A 474 39.58 -10.33 -19.08
N ALA A 475 40.28 -10.59 -17.97
CA ALA A 475 39.70 -10.65 -16.63
C ALA A 475 39.25 -9.27 -16.11
N GLU A 476 40.01 -8.20 -16.39
CA GLU A 476 39.66 -6.82 -16.04
C GLU A 476 38.45 -6.34 -16.84
N GLU A 477 38.39 -6.62 -18.14
CA GLU A 477 37.21 -6.37 -18.98
C GLU A 477 35.98 -7.16 -18.51
N ALA A 478 36.14 -8.43 -18.13
CA ALA A 478 35.05 -9.24 -17.60
C ALA A 478 34.54 -8.70 -16.26
N MET A 479 35.43 -8.28 -15.35
CA MET A 479 35.05 -7.65 -14.08
C MET A 479 34.46 -6.25 -14.26
N LEU A 480 34.84 -5.51 -15.32
CA LEU A 480 34.21 -4.25 -15.68
C LEU A 480 32.80 -4.47 -16.24
N LYS A 481 32.63 -5.35 -17.24
CA LYS A 481 31.32 -5.72 -17.82
C LYS A 481 30.33 -6.17 -16.73
N GLY A 482 30.75 -7.08 -15.86
CA GLY A 482 29.95 -7.58 -14.72
C GLY A 482 29.59 -6.55 -13.64
N ARG A 483 30.12 -5.32 -13.69
CA ARG A 483 29.66 -4.18 -12.88
C ARG A 483 28.86 -3.16 -13.69
N ILE A 484 29.23 -2.99 -14.96
CA ILE A 484 28.65 -2.03 -15.90
C ILE A 484 27.20 -2.40 -16.25
N GLU A 485 26.92 -3.67 -16.56
CA GLU A 485 25.56 -4.11 -16.92
C GLU A 485 24.55 -3.92 -15.76
N PRO A 486 24.80 -4.41 -14.52
CA PRO A 486 23.92 -4.14 -13.38
C PRO A 486 23.73 -2.66 -13.05
N ALA A 487 24.76 -1.83 -13.27
CA ALA A 487 24.66 -0.39 -13.09
C ALA A 487 23.72 0.25 -14.14
N ILE A 488 23.81 -0.18 -15.40
CA ILE A 488 22.96 0.32 -16.50
C ILE A 488 21.50 -0.13 -16.32
N GLU A 489 21.24 -1.36 -15.89
CA GLU A 489 19.89 -1.84 -15.61
C GLU A 489 19.26 -1.10 -14.42
N THR A 490 20.03 -0.89 -13.35
CA THR A 490 19.59 -0.10 -12.19
C THR A 490 19.33 1.36 -12.58
N LEU A 491 20.19 1.96 -13.42
CA LEU A 491 20.01 3.31 -13.94
C LEU A 491 18.74 3.43 -14.79
N LYS A 492 18.52 2.51 -15.74
CA LYS A 492 17.33 2.44 -16.59
C LYS A 492 16.07 2.32 -15.73
N THR A 493 16.09 1.47 -14.71
CA THR A 493 14.96 1.22 -13.79
C THR A 493 14.66 2.44 -12.93
N ARG A 494 15.67 3.07 -12.32
CA ARG A 494 15.47 4.27 -11.48
C ARG A 494 15.01 5.49 -12.28
N ILE A 495 15.58 5.73 -13.47
CA ILE A 495 15.08 6.79 -14.35
C ILE A 495 13.63 6.48 -14.75
N HIS A 496 13.31 5.26 -15.16
CA HIS A 496 11.93 4.88 -15.52
C HIS A 496 10.91 5.08 -14.38
N ALA A 497 11.31 4.79 -13.13
CA ALA A 497 10.47 5.02 -11.96
C ALA A 497 10.29 6.52 -11.66
N GLU A 498 11.36 7.31 -11.62
CA GLU A 498 11.29 8.75 -11.36
C GLU A 498 10.55 9.53 -12.46
N MET A 499 10.76 9.18 -13.73
CA MET A 499 10.08 9.87 -14.84
C MET A 499 8.55 9.64 -14.82
N LYS A 500 8.07 8.52 -14.25
CA LYS A 500 6.63 8.27 -14.03
C LYS A 500 6.03 9.14 -12.90
N MET A 501 6.85 9.68 -12.00
CA MET A 501 6.40 10.47 -10.83
C MET A 501 6.32 11.98 -11.11
N ILE A 502 6.64 12.42 -12.33
CA ILE A 502 6.67 13.85 -12.69
C ILE A 502 5.22 14.33 -12.96
N PRO A 503 4.68 15.28 -12.17
CA PRO A 503 3.28 15.67 -12.29
C PRO A 503 3.00 16.47 -13.56
N ARG A 504 1.78 16.32 -14.11
CA ARG A 504 1.25 17.01 -15.31
C ARG A 504 1.86 16.55 -16.64
N VAL A 505 2.65 15.47 -16.65
CA VAL A 505 3.15 14.83 -17.86
C VAL A 505 3.13 13.31 -17.74
N THR A 506 2.42 12.64 -18.63
CA THR A 506 2.45 11.18 -18.71
C THR A 506 3.72 10.74 -19.45
N PHE A 507 4.69 10.19 -18.73
CA PHE A 507 5.85 9.54 -19.34
C PHE A 507 5.42 8.42 -20.31
N LYS A 508 6.06 8.35 -21.49
CA LYS A 508 5.73 7.36 -22.55
C LYS A 508 6.84 6.34 -22.79
N TRP A 509 8.09 6.78 -22.96
CA TRP A 509 9.23 5.88 -23.15
C TRP A 509 10.57 6.54 -22.87
N LEU A 510 11.57 5.70 -22.58
CA LEU A 510 12.97 6.05 -22.35
C LEU A 510 13.83 5.16 -23.24
N LYS A 511 14.68 5.77 -24.07
CA LYS A 511 15.74 5.12 -24.81
C LYS A 511 17.07 5.53 -24.19
N LEU A 512 17.85 4.55 -23.74
CA LEU A 512 19.16 4.75 -23.12
C LEU A 512 20.16 3.93 -23.92
N ASN A 513 21.05 4.61 -24.62
CA ASN A 513 22.17 4.01 -25.33
C ASN A 513 23.44 4.27 -24.53
N HIS A 514 24.36 3.30 -24.50
CA HIS A 514 25.61 3.40 -23.75
C HIS A 514 26.80 2.99 -24.63
N GLU A 515 27.94 3.64 -24.41
CA GLU A 515 29.22 3.33 -25.03
C GLU A 515 30.30 3.34 -23.95
N ILE A 516 31.04 2.24 -23.81
CA ILE A 516 32.12 2.13 -22.83
C ILE A 516 33.40 2.67 -23.47
N LYS A 517 34.06 3.63 -22.82
CA LYS A 517 35.43 4.05 -23.16
C LYS A 517 36.31 3.98 -21.93
N ASP A 518 37.34 3.15 -22.02
CA ASP A 518 38.26 2.85 -20.93
C ASP A 518 37.49 2.42 -19.66
N SER A 519 37.43 3.26 -18.63
CA SER A 519 36.69 3.06 -17.37
C SER A 519 35.44 3.95 -17.22
N THR A 520 35.01 4.62 -18.29
CA THR A 520 33.90 5.59 -18.29
C THR A 520 32.76 5.13 -19.20
N ILE A 521 31.55 5.03 -18.66
CA ILE A 521 30.33 4.83 -19.44
C ILE A 521 29.88 6.20 -19.98
N GLN A 522 29.83 6.35 -21.30
CA GLN A 522 29.21 7.50 -21.95
C GLN A 522 27.77 7.17 -22.36
N LEU A 523 26.82 8.03 -21.98
CA LEU A 523 25.39 7.79 -22.14
C LEU A 523 24.71 8.81 -23.07
N ASP A 524 23.92 8.29 -24.00
CA ASP A 524 23.01 9.06 -24.85
C ASP A 524 21.56 8.69 -24.46
N ILE A 525 20.90 9.60 -23.75
CA ILE A 525 19.55 9.42 -23.18
C ILE A 525 18.51 10.22 -24.00
N GLU A 526 17.41 9.56 -24.35
CA GLU A 526 16.26 10.17 -25.01
C GLU A 526 14.96 9.75 -24.31
N ALA A 527 14.15 10.71 -23.89
CA ALA A 527 12.92 10.47 -23.15
C ALA A 527 11.73 11.21 -23.78
N SER A 528 10.59 10.53 -23.89
CA SER A 528 9.35 11.09 -24.43
C SER A 528 8.23 11.12 -23.40
N PHE A 529 7.56 12.26 -23.34
CA PHE A 529 6.45 12.58 -22.45
C PHE A 529 5.25 13.07 -23.28
N LEU A 530 4.04 12.89 -22.74
CA LEU A 530 2.81 13.50 -23.23
C LEU A 530 2.33 14.52 -22.19
N ARG A 531 1.92 15.72 -22.62
CA ARG A 531 1.32 16.74 -21.76
C ARG A 531 -0.06 16.28 -21.27
N GLU A 532 -0.33 16.44 -19.98
CA GLU A 532 -1.66 16.17 -19.45
C GLU A 532 -2.53 17.42 -19.55
N GLU A 533 -3.47 17.42 -20.51
CA GLU A 533 -4.50 18.44 -20.65
C GLU A 533 -5.51 18.34 -19.49
N THR A 534 -5.11 18.87 -18.34
CA THR A 534 -5.93 19.01 -17.13
C THR A 534 -6.96 20.13 -17.33
N GLY A 535 -7.97 19.84 -18.14
CA GLY A 535 -9.13 20.70 -18.43
C GLY A 535 -10.05 20.87 -17.22
N GLY A 536 -9.62 21.67 -16.25
CA GLY A 536 -10.48 22.10 -15.15
C GLY A 536 -11.56 23.08 -15.60
N LEU A 537 -12.67 23.14 -14.85
CA LEU A 537 -13.83 24.04 -15.07
C LEU A 537 -13.47 25.55 -15.17
N PHE A 538 -12.26 25.94 -14.76
CA PHE A 538 -11.66 27.24 -15.04
C PHE A 538 -10.34 27.02 -15.79
N GLY A 539 -10.37 27.15 -17.11
CA GLY A 539 -9.27 26.83 -18.04
C GLY A 539 -8.09 27.82 -18.03
N SER A 540 -7.58 28.18 -16.86
CA SER A 540 -6.60 29.27 -16.68
C SER A 540 -5.39 28.96 -15.78
N PHE A 541 -5.28 27.76 -15.20
CA PHE A 541 -4.25 27.44 -14.18
C PHE A 541 -3.31 26.26 -14.51
N SER A 542 -3.21 25.85 -15.77
CA SER A 542 -2.28 24.80 -16.26
C SER A 542 -0.98 25.34 -16.90
N GLY A 543 -0.68 26.62 -16.71
CA GLY A 543 0.48 27.34 -17.27
C GLY A 543 1.85 27.01 -16.65
N VAL A 544 2.24 25.73 -16.62
CA VAL A 544 3.66 25.34 -16.45
C VAL A 544 4.32 25.36 -17.82
N SER A 545 5.47 26.03 -17.94
CA SER A 545 6.22 26.09 -19.19
C SER A 545 7.01 24.80 -19.43
N ASP A 546 7.06 24.38 -20.68
CA ASP A 546 7.80 23.21 -21.15
C ASP A 546 9.28 23.28 -20.78
N SER A 547 9.85 24.50 -20.76
CA SER A 547 11.20 24.78 -20.29
C SER A 547 11.44 24.41 -18.82
N LYS A 548 10.43 24.57 -17.95
CA LYS A 548 10.51 24.13 -16.56
C LYS A 548 10.42 22.61 -16.45
N ILE A 549 9.46 21.99 -17.15
CA ILE A 549 9.29 20.54 -17.16
C ILE A 549 10.57 19.85 -17.66
N LYS A 550 11.17 20.33 -18.76
CA LYS A 550 12.45 19.82 -19.26
C LYS A 550 13.60 19.98 -18.26
N LYS A 551 13.64 21.08 -17.51
CA LYS A 551 14.65 21.29 -16.46
C LYS A 551 14.44 20.33 -15.28
N ASP A 552 13.21 20.18 -14.81
CA ASP A 552 12.88 19.30 -13.69
C ASP A 552 13.21 17.83 -14.04
N ILE A 553 12.99 17.41 -15.30
CA ILE A 553 13.45 16.14 -15.88
C ILE A 553 14.97 16.03 -15.91
N GLU A 554 15.67 17.06 -16.41
CA GLU A 554 17.13 17.07 -16.53
C GLU A 554 17.82 16.98 -15.16
N ASP A 555 17.37 17.77 -14.18
CA ASP A 555 17.91 17.76 -12.82
C ASP A 555 17.68 16.41 -12.12
N ALA A 556 16.53 15.76 -12.35
CA ALA A 556 16.26 14.40 -11.86
C ALA A 556 17.17 13.35 -12.52
N ILE A 557 17.33 13.35 -13.85
CA ILE A 557 18.26 12.45 -14.55
C ILE A 557 19.71 12.66 -14.06
N ARG A 558 20.14 13.92 -13.91
CA ARG A 558 21.47 14.28 -13.38
C ARG A 558 21.68 13.87 -11.92
N ARG A 559 20.62 13.77 -11.11
CA ARG A 559 20.68 13.21 -9.74
C ARG A 559 20.93 11.69 -9.80
N ILE A 560 20.08 10.95 -10.50
CA ILE A 560 20.12 9.48 -10.54
C ILE A 560 21.45 8.97 -11.12
N LEU A 561 21.99 9.67 -12.14
CA LEU A 561 23.31 9.38 -12.72
C LEU A 561 24.45 9.44 -11.67
N LYS A 562 24.42 10.43 -10.77
CA LYS A 562 25.43 10.57 -9.70
C LYS A 562 25.26 9.50 -8.62
N GLU A 563 24.03 9.14 -8.29
CA GLU A 563 23.72 8.11 -7.29
C GLU A 563 24.22 6.74 -7.75
N VAL A 564 23.85 6.30 -8.96
CA VAL A 564 24.30 5.01 -9.53
C VAL A 564 25.82 5.01 -9.75
N SER A 565 26.41 6.13 -10.18
CA SER A 565 27.86 6.27 -10.31
C SER A 565 28.60 6.07 -8.98
N LYS A 566 28.08 6.63 -7.87
CA LYS A 566 28.65 6.44 -6.51
C LYS A 566 28.43 5.01 -6.00
N GLU A 567 27.28 4.42 -6.26
CA GLU A 567 26.88 3.08 -5.76
C GLU A 567 27.69 1.94 -6.40
N TYR A 568 27.83 1.94 -7.73
CA TYR A 568 28.60 0.93 -8.46
C TYR A 568 30.09 1.28 -8.57
N SER A 569 30.50 2.47 -8.13
CA SER A 569 31.86 3.01 -8.26
C SER A 569 32.36 3.07 -9.72
N ILE A 570 31.47 3.42 -10.65
CA ILE A 570 31.77 3.56 -12.08
C ILE A 570 31.61 5.03 -12.48
N ARG A 571 32.50 5.55 -13.32
CA ARG A 571 32.38 6.90 -13.87
C ARG A 571 31.32 6.91 -14.99
N ILE A 572 30.25 7.67 -14.81
CA ILE A 572 29.14 7.77 -15.78
C ILE A 572 29.05 9.22 -16.27
N GLU A 573 29.15 9.43 -17.58
CA GLU A 573 29.11 10.75 -18.20
C GLU A 573 27.98 10.85 -19.24
N LEU A 574 27.14 11.87 -19.09
CA LEU A 574 26.01 12.14 -19.97
C LEU A 574 26.49 12.88 -21.22
N ARG A 575 26.54 12.18 -22.35
CA ARG A 575 26.99 12.70 -23.65
C ARG A 575 25.88 13.50 -24.35
N ARG A 576 24.65 12.97 -24.37
CA ARG A 576 23.45 13.66 -24.90
C ARG A 576 22.23 13.38 -24.04
N LEU A 577 21.35 14.37 -23.95
CA LEU A 577 20.03 14.27 -23.37
C LEU A 577 19.02 14.93 -24.32
N ASN A 578 18.07 14.16 -24.83
CA ASN A 578 16.94 14.68 -25.61
C ASN A 578 15.63 14.47 -24.84
N ILE A 579 14.86 15.55 -24.65
CA ILE A 579 13.58 15.52 -23.93
C ILE A 579 12.48 16.00 -24.88
N ILE A 580 11.68 15.04 -25.33
CA ILE A 580 10.54 15.24 -26.21
C ILE A 580 9.28 15.35 -25.34
N ILE A 581 8.66 16.52 -25.31
CA ILE A 581 7.31 16.71 -24.77
C ILE A 581 6.39 16.81 -25.99
N ARG A 582 5.26 16.10 -25.95
CA ARG A 582 4.22 16.05 -26.99
C ARG A 582 2.90 16.54 -26.40
#